data_AF-A0AAV8X5N8-F1
#
_entry.id   AF-A0AAV8X5N8-F1
#
_cell.length_a   1.000
_cell.length_b   1.000
_cell.length_c   1.000
_cell.angle_alpha   90.00
_cell.angle_beta   90.00
_cell.angle_gamma   90.00
#
_symmetry.space_group_name_H-M   'P 1'
#
loop_
_entity.id
_entity.type
_entity.pdbx_description
1 polymer ?
#
loop_
_entity_poly.entity_id
_entity_poly.type
_entity_poly.pdbx_seq_one_letter_code
_entity_poly.pdbx_strand_id
1 'polypeptide(L)'
;MEKLVEKYEERYVDDIFAVFDTKAISLDNFVAKLNNRFPTIKFTYEVEHNEQLPFLDVLVIRNSENKLEFDVYKKETATLRYIPNDSHHPFQHKMASFNFLIHRLLNFPLSKERRTLYNSTTFRRDTDNSKFASLPYEPKFTRGLDKIFKNININLVYNSKTKLQTLLGNPKDKINNNEKSGIYEISCKDCD
;
A
#
# COMPACT_ATOMS: atom_id res chain seq x y z
N MET A 1 2.44 33.27 30.95
CA MET A 1 3.03 32.59 29.79
C MET A 1 2.06 32.78 28.63
N GLU A 2 2.39 33.68 27.71
CA GLU A 2 1.55 34.02 26.57
C GLU A 2 1.30 32.77 25.71
N LYS A 3 0.02 32.49 25.45
CA LYS A 3 -0.40 31.50 24.46
C LYS A 3 -0.03 32.03 23.08
N LEU A 4 1.16 31.67 22.61
CA LEU A 4 1.72 32.13 21.32
C LEU A 4 1.31 31.26 20.12
N VAL A 5 0.48 30.23 20.32
CA VAL A 5 -0.04 29.37 19.26
C VAL A 5 -1.55 29.24 19.46
N GLU A 6 -2.32 30.10 18.78
CA GLU A 6 -3.76 29.90 18.68
C GLU A 6 -4.03 28.77 17.68
N LYS A 7 -4.10 27.54 18.19
CA LYS A 7 -5.32 26.69 18.20
C LYS A 7 -5.03 25.20 18.04
N TYR A 8 -3.95 24.77 17.37
CA TYR A 8 -3.59 23.34 17.24
C TYR A 8 -2.07 23.14 17.06
N GLU A 9 -1.45 22.40 17.97
CA GLU A 9 -0.08 21.87 17.87
C GLU A 9 -0.10 20.37 18.14
N GLU A 10 0.61 19.60 17.32
CA GLU A 10 0.77 18.15 17.48
C GLU A 10 2.26 17.81 17.36
N ARG A 11 2.75 16.94 18.25
CA ARG A 11 4.16 16.53 18.27
C ARG A 11 4.30 15.03 18.10
N TYR A 12 5.13 14.63 17.15
CA TYR A 12 5.54 13.25 16.94
C TYR A 12 7.05 13.13 17.14
N VAL A 13 7.47 12.63 18.30
CA VAL A 13 8.89 12.52 18.69
C VAL A 13 9.57 13.90 18.58
N ASP A 14 10.41 14.08 17.56
CA ASP A 14 11.19 15.30 17.32
C ASP A 14 10.47 16.26 16.35
N ASP A 15 9.49 15.78 15.59
CA ASP A 15 8.77 16.55 14.59
C ASP A 15 7.53 17.22 15.21
N ILE A 16 7.37 18.52 14.95
CA ILE A 16 6.24 19.33 15.45
C ILE A 16 5.47 19.87 14.26
N PHE A 17 4.15 19.65 14.27
CA PHE A 17 3.22 20.30 13.36
C PHE A 17 2.44 21.38 14.12
N ALA A 18 2.45 22.61 13.62
CA ALA A 18 1.75 23.73 14.24
C ALA A 18 1.06 24.59 13.19
N VAL A 19 -0.18 25.00 13.50
CA VAL A 19 -0.89 26.00 12.70
C VAL A 19 -0.54 27.38 13.25
N PHE A 20 -0.06 28.26 12.37
CA PHE A 20 0.49 29.55 12.75
C PHE A 20 -0.20 30.68 12.01
N ASP A 21 -0.60 31.76 12.71
CA ASP A 21 -1.09 32.97 12.07
C ASP A 21 0.08 33.89 11.74
N THR A 22 0.42 33.94 10.45
CA THR A 22 1.52 34.77 9.92
C THR A 22 1.26 36.27 10.04
N LYS A 23 0.02 36.71 10.26
CA LYS A 23 -0.31 38.14 10.42
C LYS A 23 -0.03 38.64 11.83
N ALA A 24 -0.17 37.76 12.82
CA ALA A 24 0.00 38.09 14.23
C ALA A 24 1.46 38.01 14.68
N ILE A 25 2.21 37.02 14.18
CA ILE A 25 3.56 36.71 14.67
C ILE A 25 4.49 36.36 13.51
N SER A 26 5.67 36.99 13.47
CA SER A 26 6.76 36.59 12.56
C SER A 26 7.38 35.26 13.03
N LEU A 27 7.38 34.28 12.12
CA LEU A 27 7.88 32.92 12.38
C LEU A 27 9.38 32.92 12.72
N ASP A 28 10.17 33.76 12.05
CA ASP A 28 11.61 33.93 12.32
C ASP A 28 11.87 34.39 13.77
N ASN A 29 11.10 35.37 14.23
CA ASN A 29 11.21 35.88 15.59
C ASN A 29 10.82 34.81 16.63
N PHE A 30 9.82 33.98 16.31
CA PHE A 30 9.41 32.87 17.17
C PHE A 30 10.51 31.80 17.29
N VAL A 31 11.08 31.39 16.16
CA VAL A 31 12.16 30.38 16.12
C VAL A 31 13.43 30.91 16.79
N ALA A 32 13.76 32.18 16.60
CA ALA A 32 14.87 32.83 17.30
C ALA A 32 14.68 32.82 18.83
N LYS A 33 13.46 33.08 19.32
CA LYS A 33 13.13 32.98 20.75
C LYS A 33 13.26 31.55 21.25
N LEU A 34 12.81 30.55 20.50
CA LEU A 34 12.95 29.13 20.87
C LEU A 34 14.42 28.71 20.96
N ASN A 35 15.22 29.05 19.95
CA ASN A 35 16.65 28.74 19.92
C ASN A 35 17.43 29.45 21.04
N ASN A 36 17.04 30.67 21.42
CA ASN A 36 17.63 31.37 22.56
C ASN A 36 17.24 30.70 23.89
N ARG A 37 15.97 30.27 24.02
CA ARG A 37 15.47 29.63 25.24
C ARG A 37 16.12 28.25 25.46
N PHE A 38 16.37 27.52 24.40
CA PHE A 38 16.88 26.15 24.44
C PHE A 38 18.16 26.02 23.60
N PRO A 39 19.31 26.53 24.08
CA PRO A 39 20.56 26.55 23.30
C PRO A 39 21.10 25.16 22.94
N THR A 40 20.68 24.11 23.64
CA THR A 40 21.06 22.72 23.39
C THR A 40 20.39 22.13 22.14
N ILE A 41 19.24 22.69 21.70
CA ILE A 41 18.44 22.18 20.59
C ILE A 41 18.33 23.28 19.53
N LYS A 42 18.58 22.93 18.26
CA LYS A 42 18.39 23.84 17.13
C LYS A 42 17.06 23.57 16.46
N PHE A 43 16.11 24.48 16.65
CA PHE A 43 14.83 24.48 15.96
C PHE A 43 14.97 25.05 14.55
N THR A 44 14.42 24.32 13.60
CA THR A 44 14.21 24.70 12.20
C THR A 44 12.75 24.50 11.85
N TYR A 45 12.28 25.11 10.77
CA TYR A 45 10.90 24.98 10.33
C TYR A 45 10.82 24.89 8.81
N GLU A 46 9.73 24.31 8.34
CA GLU A 46 9.32 24.32 6.93
C GLU A 46 7.95 25.00 6.85
N VAL A 47 7.72 25.76 5.79
CA VAL A 47 6.46 26.48 5.56
C VAL A 47 5.70 25.79 4.44
N GLU A 48 4.38 25.84 4.50
CA GLU A 48 3.56 25.37 3.40
C GLU A 48 3.93 26.09 2.08
N HIS A 49 4.01 25.32 1.00
CA HIS A 49 4.23 25.82 -0.35
C HIS A 49 3.11 25.29 -1.25
N ASN A 50 2.48 26.18 -2.03
CA ASN A 50 1.33 25.84 -2.87
C ASN A 50 0.21 25.11 -2.09
N GLU A 51 -0.08 25.58 -0.86
CA GLU A 51 -1.10 25.00 0.03
C GLU A 51 -0.82 23.55 0.45
N GLN A 52 0.44 23.13 0.35
CA GLN A 52 0.88 21.78 0.69
C GLN A 52 2.08 21.83 1.63
N LEU A 53 2.11 20.92 2.60
CA LEU A 53 3.21 20.74 3.53
C LEU A 53 3.45 19.25 3.78
N PRO A 54 4.61 18.70 3.43
CA PRO A 54 5.00 17.36 3.85
C PRO A 54 5.17 17.29 5.38
N PHE A 55 4.59 16.27 6.00
CA PHE A 55 4.77 15.96 7.42
C PHE A 55 4.83 14.44 7.60
N LEU A 56 5.98 13.92 8.04
CA LEU A 56 6.26 12.47 8.12
C LEU A 56 6.00 11.76 6.77
N ASP A 57 5.13 10.75 6.77
CA ASP A 57 4.70 9.96 5.59
C ASP A 57 3.44 10.54 4.91
N VAL A 58 3.00 11.74 5.32
CA VAL A 58 1.75 12.37 4.91
C VAL A 58 2.03 13.69 4.23
N LEU A 59 1.32 13.97 3.15
CA LEU A 59 1.26 15.29 2.52
C LEU A 59 -0.01 15.96 3.05
N VAL A 60 0.17 17.01 3.84
CA VAL A 60 -0.94 17.83 4.34
C VAL A 60 -1.27 18.86 3.27
N ILE A 61 -2.55 18.94 2.90
CA ILE A 61 -3.04 19.81 1.82
C ILE A 61 -4.15 20.67 2.39
N ARG A 62 -4.04 21.98 2.25
CA ARG A 62 -5.13 22.89 2.61
C ARG A 62 -6.03 23.09 1.40
N ASN A 63 -7.30 22.71 1.52
CA ASN A 63 -8.30 22.93 0.47
C ASN A 63 -8.83 24.38 0.52
N SER A 64 -9.50 24.82 -0.54
CA SER A 64 -10.11 26.15 -0.69
C SER A 64 -11.13 26.50 0.40
N GLU A 65 -11.72 25.50 1.05
CA GLU A 65 -12.60 25.66 2.22
C GLU A 65 -11.86 25.77 3.57
N ASN A 66 -10.53 25.94 3.58
CA ASN A 66 -9.66 25.89 4.77
C ASN A 66 -9.75 24.57 5.57
N LYS A 67 -10.13 23.48 4.91
CA LYS A 67 -10.08 22.12 5.49
C LYS A 67 -8.77 21.45 5.14
N LEU A 68 -8.26 20.64 6.07
CA LEU A 68 -7.08 19.82 5.85
C LEU A 68 -7.48 18.52 5.16
N GLU A 69 -6.85 18.25 4.03
CA GLU A 69 -6.85 16.97 3.33
C GLU A 69 -5.47 16.34 3.46
N PHE A 70 -5.43 15.02 3.36
CA PHE A 70 -4.21 14.24 3.51
C PHE A 70 -3.99 13.38 2.29
N ASP A 71 -2.74 13.33 1.82
CA ASP A 71 -2.30 12.40 0.80
C ASP A 71 -1.03 11.68 1.25
N VAL A 72 -0.65 10.63 0.53
CA VAL A 72 0.59 9.90 0.77
C VAL A 72 1.77 10.73 0.27
N TYR A 73 2.66 11.13 1.18
CA TYR A 73 3.93 11.72 0.79
C TYR A 73 4.99 10.63 0.59
N LYS A 74 5.82 10.79 -0.45
CA LYS A 74 7.01 9.99 -0.69
C LYS A 74 8.15 10.94 -0.97
N LYS A 75 9.19 10.89 -0.15
CA LYS A 75 10.45 11.62 -0.41
C LYS A 75 11.00 11.19 -1.77
N GLU A 76 11.68 12.08 -2.47
CA GLU A 76 12.30 11.77 -3.77
C GLU A 76 13.29 10.61 -3.69
N THR A 77 13.90 10.42 -2.51
CA THR A 77 14.82 9.32 -2.19
C THR A 77 14.12 7.99 -1.90
N ALA A 78 12.79 7.94 -1.84
CA ALA A 78 12.02 6.75 -1.51
C ALA A 78 12.08 5.72 -2.66
N THR A 79 13.01 4.77 -2.55
CA THR A 79 13.22 3.71 -3.55
C THR A 79 12.20 2.57 -3.52
N LEU A 80 11.23 2.58 -2.59
CA LEU A 80 10.19 1.55 -2.43
C LEU A 80 10.74 0.11 -2.45
N ARG A 81 11.94 -0.08 -1.88
CA ARG A 81 12.59 -1.40 -1.83
C ARG A 81 12.04 -2.21 -0.66
N TYR A 82 11.46 -3.36 -0.97
CA TYR A 82 11.01 -4.35 0.00
C TYR A 82 11.92 -5.57 -0.02
N ILE A 83 11.87 -6.37 1.04
CA ILE A 83 12.61 -7.63 1.13
C ILE A 83 12.14 -8.57 0.01
N PRO A 84 13.03 -9.02 -0.89
CA PRO A 84 12.68 -9.97 -1.93
C PRO A 84 12.15 -11.28 -1.35
N ASN A 85 11.15 -11.87 -2.00
CA ASN A 85 10.51 -13.10 -1.54
C ASN A 85 11.47 -14.30 -1.52
N ASP A 86 12.45 -14.31 -2.42
CA ASP A 86 13.51 -15.31 -2.57
C ASP A 86 14.68 -15.12 -1.59
N SER A 87 14.77 -13.98 -0.91
CA SER A 87 15.83 -13.74 0.07
C SER A 87 15.76 -14.71 1.26
N HIS A 88 16.88 -14.99 1.92
CA HIS A 88 16.94 -15.90 3.08
C HIS A 88 16.41 -15.29 4.40
N HIS A 89 15.52 -14.29 4.32
CA HIS A 89 14.91 -13.69 5.50
C HIS A 89 13.74 -14.54 6.03
N PRO A 90 13.53 -14.57 7.35
CA PRO A 90 12.32 -15.13 7.96
C PRO A 90 11.04 -14.61 7.30
N PHE A 91 10.07 -15.51 7.12
CA PHE A 91 8.79 -15.19 6.48
C PHE A 91 8.06 -14.02 7.16
N GLN A 92 8.15 -13.94 8.49
CA GLN A 92 7.56 -12.87 9.29
C GLN A 92 8.04 -11.47 8.88
N HIS A 93 9.33 -11.29 8.59
CA HIS A 93 9.88 -9.99 8.20
C HIS A 93 9.44 -9.59 6.78
N LYS A 94 9.37 -10.56 5.86
CA LYS A 94 8.80 -10.33 4.53
C LYS A 94 7.35 -9.88 4.64
N MET A 95 6.55 -10.60 5.41
CA MET A 95 5.13 -10.29 5.60
C MET A 95 4.89 -9.00 6.39
N ALA A 96 5.77 -8.62 7.32
CA ALA A 96 5.62 -7.39 8.09
C ALA A 96 5.52 -6.16 7.20
N SER A 97 6.35 -6.05 6.15
CA SER A 97 6.28 -4.96 5.18
C SER A 97 4.94 -4.95 4.42
N PHE A 98 4.44 -6.11 3.99
CA PHE A 98 3.14 -6.20 3.31
C PHE A 98 1.98 -5.84 4.24
N ASN A 99 1.98 -6.38 5.46
CA ASN A 99 0.96 -6.09 6.47
C ASN A 99 0.93 -4.60 6.81
N PHE A 100 2.09 -3.97 6.95
CA PHE A 100 2.20 -2.53 7.14
C PHE A 100 1.56 -1.75 5.98
N LEU A 101 1.83 -2.12 4.72
CA LEU A 101 1.23 -1.47 3.56
C LEU A 101 -0.30 -1.64 3.50
N ILE A 102 -0.81 -2.83 3.83
CA ILE A 102 -2.25 -3.10 3.87
C ILE A 102 -2.90 -2.29 4.99
N HIS A 103 -2.34 -2.33 6.20
CA HIS A 103 -2.85 -1.57 7.33
C HIS A 103 -2.86 -0.06 7.02
N ARG A 104 -1.79 0.44 6.42
CA ARG A 104 -1.70 1.82 5.93
C ARG A 104 -2.79 2.10 4.90
N LEU A 105 -2.98 1.27 3.87
CA LEU A 105 -4.01 1.49 2.85
C LEU A 105 -5.43 1.53 3.43
N LEU A 106 -5.69 0.76 4.48
CA LEU A 106 -7.01 0.68 5.11
C LEU A 106 -7.29 1.86 6.05
N ASN A 107 -6.28 2.30 6.79
CA ASN A 107 -6.43 3.29 7.87
C ASN A 107 -6.02 4.72 7.48
N PHE A 108 -5.37 4.92 6.34
CA PHE A 108 -4.99 6.27 5.92
C PHE A 108 -6.23 7.11 5.58
N PRO A 109 -6.32 8.36 6.07
CA PRO A 109 -7.45 9.26 5.81
C PRO A 109 -7.41 9.86 4.39
N LEU A 110 -7.41 9.01 3.36
CA LEU A 110 -7.53 9.43 1.98
C LEU A 110 -8.98 9.78 1.65
N SER A 111 -9.18 10.89 0.93
CA SER A 111 -10.46 11.16 0.28
C SER A 111 -10.76 10.07 -0.76
N LYS A 112 -12.05 9.87 -1.07
CA LYS A 112 -12.47 8.84 -2.04
C LYS A 112 -11.82 9.03 -3.41
N GLU A 113 -11.64 10.28 -3.82
CA GLU A 113 -10.99 10.67 -5.07
C GLU A 113 -9.49 10.33 -5.04
N ARG A 114 -8.78 10.74 -3.99
CA ARG A 114 -7.35 10.46 -3.80
C ARG A 114 -7.06 8.96 -3.72
N ARG A 115 -7.93 8.18 -3.04
CA ARG A 115 -7.80 6.73 -2.98
C ARG A 115 -7.92 6.07 -4.36
N THR A 116 -8.80 6.59 -5.21
CA THR A 116 -8.97 6.10 -6.59
C THR A 116 -7.72 6.40 -7.43
N LEU A 117 -7.16 7.61 -7.30
CA LEU A 117 -5.91 8.01 -7.96
C LEU A 117 -4.69 7.22 -7.45
N TYR A 118 -4.60 6.98 -6.15
CA TYR A 118 -3.52 6.20 -5.55
C TYR A 118 -3.53 4.74 -6.07
N ASN A 119 -4.71 4.15 -6.21
CA ASN A 119 -4.86 2.80 -6.75
C ASN A 119 -4.43 2.71 -8.22
N SER A 120 -4.72 3.73 -9.04
CA SER A 120 -4.33 3.73 -10.46
C SER A 120 -2.83 3.94 -10.69
N THR A 121 -2.17 4.67 -9.79
CA THR A 121 -0.73 5.00 -9.88
C THR A 121 0.18 3.96 -9.25
N THR A 122 -0.26 3.30 -8.17
CA THR A 122 0.58 2.36 -7.39
C THR A 122 0.40 0.91 -7.83
N PHE A 123 -0.81 0.54 -8.26
CA PHE A 123 -1.08 -0.75 -8.90
C PHE A 123 -1.29 -0.52 -10.39
N ARG A 124 -0.20 -0.23 -11.11
CA ARG A 124 -0.18 -0.60 -12.53
C ARG A 124 -0.31 -2.12 -12.57
N ARG A 125 -1.55 -2.61 -12.72
CA ARG A 125 -1.69 -3.87 -13.42
C ARG A 125 -1.07 -3.57 -14.76
N ASP A 126 0.09 -4.13 -15.05
CA ASP A 126 0.38 -4.45 -16.44
C ASP A 126 -0.80 -5.32 -16.86
N THR A 127 -1.81 -4.70 -17.45
CA THR A 127 -2.67 -5.37 -18.39
C THR A 127 -1.78 -5.58 -19.60
N ASP A 128 -0.79 -6.47 -19.47
CA ASP A 128 -0.34 -7.22 -20.61
C ASP A 128 -1.64 -7.86 -21.10
N ASN A 129 -2.20 -7.28 -22.16
CA ASN A 129 -3.32 -7.83 -22.92
C ASN A 129 -2.88 -9.12 -23.64
N SER A 130 -1.95 -9.88 -23.04
CA SER A 130 -1.50 -11.16 -23.49
C SER A 130 -2.67 -12.11 -23.32
N LYS A 131 -3.27 -12.47 -24.44
CA LYS A 131 -4.34 -13.47 -24.47
C LYS A 131 -3.67 -14.84 -24.30
N PHE A 132 -4.25 -15.71 -23.50
CA PHE A 132 -3.74 -17.07 -23.34
C PHE A 132 -4.54 -18.03 -24.22
N ALA A 133 -3.85 -18.93 -24.91
CA ALA A 133 -4.48 -20.00 -25.69
C ALA A 133 -3.93 -21.37 -25.24
N SER A 134 -4.82 -22.33 -25.03
CA SER A 134 -4.47 -23.66 -24.50
C SER A 134 -4.49 -24.71 -25.61
N LEU A 135 -3.44 -25.52 -25.73
CA LEU A 135 -3.31 -26.57 -26.73
C LEU A 135 -2.78 -27.89 -26.12
N PRO A 136 -3.24 -29.06 -26.60
CA PRO A 136 -2.62 -30.32 -26.24
C PRO A 136 -1.17 -30.40 -26.73
N TYR A 137 -0.26 -30.82 -25.84
CA TYR A 137 1.14 -31.01 -26.19
C TYR A 137 1.31 -32.20 -27.15
N GLU A 138 1.75 -31.92 -28.37
CA GLU A 138 2.09 -32.92 -29.38
C GLU A 138 3.45 -32.56 -29.99
N PRO A 139 4.56 -33.24 -29.60
CA PRO A 139 5.94 -32.80 -29.86
C PRO A 139 6.26 -32.47 -31.33
N LYS A 140 5.59 -33.14 -32.27
CA LYS A 140 5.79 -32.97 -33.72
C LYS A 140 5.08 -31.73 -34.28
N PHE A 141 4.00 -31.29 -33.62
CA PHE A 141 3.13 -30.22 -34.10
C PHE A 141 3.28 -28.93 -33.28
N THR A 142 3.53 -29.03 -31.98
CA THR A 142 3.58 -27.87 -31.08
C THR A 142 4.92 -27.14 -31.11
N ARG A 143 5.98 -27.78 -31.63
CA ARG A 143 7.33 -27.20 -31.70
C ARG A 143 7.36 -25.97 -32.59
N GLY A 144 7.70 -24.82 -32.01
CA GLY A 144 7.82 -23.56 -32.74
C GLY A 144 6.52 -22.75 -32.83
N LEU A 145 5.37 -23.30 -32.41
CA LEU A 145 4.13 -22.53 -32.31
C LEU A 145 4.26 -21.38 -31.32
N ASP A 146 5.02 -21.55 -30.23
CA ASP A 146 5.32 -20.48 -29.27
C ASP A 146 5.86 -19.21 -29.95
N LYS A 147 6.75 -19.37 -30.95
CA LYS A 147 7.35 -18.23 -31.67
C LYS A 147 6.31 -17.51 -32.52
N ILE A 148 5.41 -18.26 -33.15
CA ILE A 148 4.36 -17.71 -34.01
C ILE A 148 3.31 -16.97 -33.18
N PHE A 149 2.84 -17.60 -32.10
CA PHE A 149 1.80 -17.03 -31.25
C PHE A 149 2.30 -15.84 -30.41
N LYS A 150 3.60 -15.81 -30.09
CA LYS A 150 4.24 -14.64 -29.45
C LYS A 150 4.23 -13.39 -30.34
N ASN A 151 4.35 -13.53 -31.66
CA ASN A 151 4.28 -12.40 -32.60
C ASN A 151 2.89 -11.75 -32.67
N ILE A 152 1.84 -12.48 -32.28
CA ILE A 152 0.45 -11.99 -32.24
C ILE A 152 -0.02 -11.67 -30.80
N ASN A 153 0.91 -11.55 -29.85
CA ASN A 153 0.64 -11.27 -28.44
C ASN A 153 -0.28 -12.31 -27.76
N ILE A 154 -0.10 -13.59 -28.11
CA ILE A 154 -0.80 -14.72 -27.50
C ILE A 154 0.21 -15.65 -26.84
N ASN A 155 0.02 -15.92 -25.55
CA ASN A 155 0.82 -16.88 -24.80
C ASN A 155 0.18 -18.28 -24.91
N LEU A 156 0.91 -19.22 -25.50
CA LEU A 156 0.47 -20.62 -25.58
C LEU A 156 0.75 -21.36 -24.27
N VAL A 157 -0.23 -22.14 -23.83
CA VAL A 157 -0.13 -23.03 -22.67
C VAL A 157 -0.40 -24.45 -23.13
N TYR A 158 0.54 -25.36 -22.86
CA TYR A 158 0.40 -26.75 -23.27
C TYR A 158 -0.19 -27.61 -22.16
N ASN A 159 -1.21 -28.41 -22.48
CA ASN A 159 -1.78 -29.39 -21.57
C ASN A 159 -1.50 -30.83 -22.02
N SER A 160 -1.34 -31.74 -21.06
CA SER A 160 -1.23 -33.17 -21.33
C SER A 160 -2.64 -33.75 -21.52
N LYS A 161 -2.87 -34.51 -22.60
CA LYS A 161 -4.15 -35.21 -22.83
C LYS A 161 -4.44 -36.24 -21.71
N THR A 162 -3.41 -36.88 -21.18
CA THR A 162 -3.50 -37.88 -20.10
C THR A 162 -2.99 -37.28 -18.80
N LYS A 163 -3.89 -36.70 -17.99
CA LYS A 163 -3.51 -36.31 -16.63
C LYS A 163 -3.24 -37.60 -15.84
N LEU A 164 -2.18 -37.62 -15.02
CA LEU A 164 -1.86 -38.75 -14.14
C LEU A 164 -3.06 -39.14 -13.27
N GLN A 165 -3.86 -38.18 -12.82
CA GLN A 165 -5.12 -38.40 -12.09
C GLN A 165 -6.17 -39.20 -12.88
N THR A 166 -6.19 -39.08 -14.21
CA THR A 166 -7.10 -39.86 -15.07
C THR A 166 -6.63 -41.30 -15.21
N LEU A 167 -5.31 -41.52 -15.20
CA LEU A 167 -4.70 -42.86 -15.30
C LEU A 167 -4.72 -43.61 -13.96
N LEU A 168 -4.44 -42.90 -12.86
CA LEU A 168 -4.29 -43.45 -11.51
C LEU A 168 -5.58 -43.37 -10.68
N GLY A 169 -6.63 -42.74 -11.21
CA GLY A 169 -7.85 -42.46 -10.48
C GLY A 169 -7.64 -41.46 -9.35
N ASN A 170 -8.70 -41.23 -8.57
CA ASN A 170 -8.61 -40.50 -7.32
C ASN A 170 -8.37 -41.52 -6.20
N PRO A 171 -7.19 -41.56 -5.55
CA PRO A 171 -6.88 -42.57 -4.54
C PRO A 171 -7.63 -42.34 -3.21
N LYS A 172 -8.38 -41.23 -3.11
CA LYS A 172 -9.17 -40.90 -1.94
C LYS A 172 -10.59 -41.41 -2.11
N ASP A 173 -11.08 -42.14 -1.12
CA ASP A 173 -12.47 -42.54 -1.02
C ASP A 173 -13.38 -41.31 -1.00
N LYS A 174 -14.54 -41.40 -1.66
CA LYS A 174 -15.54 -40.35 -1.61
C LYS A 174 -16.17 -40.34 -0.22
N ILE A 175 -15.74 -39.38 0.60
CA ILE A 175 -16.36 -39.08 1.89
C ILE A 175 -17.80 -38.56 1.64
N ASN A 176 -18.76 -39.07 2.40
CA ASN A 176 -20.16 -38.66 2.32
C ASN A 176 -20.29 -37.17 2.69
N ASN A 177 -21.27 -36.46 2.13
CA ASN A 177 -21.41 -35.01 2.34
C ASN A 177 -21.55 -34.61 3.82
N ASN A 178 -22.08 -35.51 4.66
CA ASN A 178 -22.29 -35.27 6.09
C ASN A 178 -21.00 -35.41 6.93
N GLU A 179 -19.94 -36.02 6.38
CA GLU A 179 -18.64 -36.20 7.04
C GLU A 179 -17.60 -35.22 6.52
N LYS A 180 -17.95 -34.42 5.51
CA LYS A 180 -17.10 -33.33 5.05
C LYS A 180 -17.14 -32.21 6.08
N SER A 181 -15.98 -31.67 6.43
CA SER A 181 -15.89 -30.51 7.31
C SER A 181 -16.66 -29.34 6.71
N GLY A 182 -17.82 -29.02 7.28
CA GLY A 182 -18.62 -27.84 6.96
C GLY A 182 -18.29 -26.67 7.87
N ILE A 183 -18.58 -25.45 7.42
CA ILE A 183 -18.63 -24.27 8.28
C ILE A 183 -19.96 -24.33 9.03
N TYR A 184 -19.92 -24.45 10.35
CA TYR A 184 -21.11 -24.45 11.20
C TYR A 184 -21.36 -23.04 11.76
N GLU A 185 -22.59 -22.57 11.62
CA GLU A 185 -23.10 -21.37 12.28
C GLU A 185 -23.61 -21.78 13.66
N ILE A 186 -23.01 -21.25 14.73
CA ILE A 186 -23.44 -21.50 16.10
C ILE A 186 -24.37 -20.37 16.50
N SER A 187 -25.67 -20.65 16.60
CA SER A 187 -26.65 -19.71 17.14
C SER A 187 -26.56 -19.69 18.67
N CYS A 188 -25.97 -18.62 19.23
CA CYS A 188 -25.94 -18.40 20.68
C CYS A 188 -27.35 -18.07 21.19
N LYS A 189 -27.88 -18.85 22.16
CA LYS A 189 -29.19 -18.60 22.77
C LYS A 189 -29.14 -17.80 24.07
N ASP A 190 -27.96 -17.66 24.69
CA ASP A 190 -27.77 -16.89 25.93
C ASP A 190 -26.51 -16.01 25.80
N CYS A 191 -26.56 -15.08 24.87
CA CYS A 191 -25.58 -14.01 24.74
C CYS A 191 -26.23 -12.71 25.21
N ASP A 192 -26.23 -12.50 26.53
CA ASP A 192 -26.34 -11.17 27.17
C ASP A 192 -24.91 -10.64 27.45
#